data_AF-E9I3X3-F1
#
_entry.id   AF-E9I3X3-F1
#
_cell.length_a   1.000
_cell.length_b   1.000
_cell.length_c   1.000
_cell.angle_alpha   90.00
_cell.angle_beta   90.00
_cell.angle_gamma   90.00
#
_symmetry.space_group_name_H-M   'P 1'
#
loop_
_entity.id
_entity.type
_entity.pdbx_description
1 polymer ?
#
loop_
_entity_poly.entity_id
_entity_poly.type
_entity_poly.pdbx_seq_one_letter_code
_entity_poly.pdbx_strand_id
1 'polypeptide(L)' 'MTILSRKNNLGTALMNFRKQFPGEYEFFPITWSLPNDYQDLLAYHDCRQQGKAQTFIVKPEASCQGRGIYLTRNIE' A
#
# COMPACT_ATOMS: atom_id res chain seq x y z
N MET A 1 4.36 6.67 -20.34
CA MET A 1 4.01 7.16 -18.97
C MET A 1 3.13 6.14 -18.24
N THR A 2 3.64 4.95 -17.92
CA THR A 2 2.89 3.91 -17.19
C THR A 2 3.43 3.67 -15.78
N ILE A 3 4.66 4.10 -15.51
CA ILE A 3 5.32 3.99 -14.21
C ILE A 3 4.59 4.82 -13.15
N LEU A 4 4.18 6.04 -13.48
CA LEU A 4 3.52 6.94 -12.53
C LEU A 4 1.99 6.83 -12.53
N SER A 5 1.40 6.49 -13.68
CA SER A 5 -0.06 6.56 -13.87
C SER A 5 -0.82 5.31 -13.41
N ARG A 6 -0.14 4.16 -13.30
CA ARG A 6 -0.72 2.92 -12.76
C ARG A 6 -0.35 2.77 -11.30
N LYS A 7 -1.32 2.42 -10.45
CA LYS A 7 -1.15 2.42 -8.99
C LYS A 7 -0.15 1.37 -8.51
N ASN A 8 -0.12 0.18 -9.12
CA ASN A 8 0.86 -0.85 -8.80
C ASN A 8 2.29 -0.39 -9.13
N ASN A 9 2.53 0.08 -10.36
CA ASN A 9 3.86 0.53 -10.76
C ASN A 9 4.35 1.71 -9.91
N LEU A 10 3.47 2.68 -9.63
CA LEU A 10 3.76 3.80 -8.76
C LEU A 10 4.09 3.32 -7.34
N GLY A 11 3.25 2.43 -6.79
CA GLY A 11 3.43 1.85 -5.46
C GLY A 11 4.76 1.11 -5.34
N THR A 12 5.06 0.19 -6.25
CA THR A 12 6.32 -0.56 -6.26
C THR A 12 7.53 0.36 -6.38
N ALA A 13 7.51 1.33 -7.30
CA ALA A 13 8.62 2.25 -7.49
C ALA A 13 8.87 3.12 -6.25
N LEU A 14 7.82 3.71 -5.68
CA LEU A 14 7.94 4.57 -4.50
C LEU A 14 8.30 3.79 -3.23
N MET A 15 7.82 2.55 -3.07
CA MET A 15 8.24 1.70 -1.95
C MET A 15 9.71 1.30 -2.06
N ASN A 16 10.22 1.07 -3.28
CA ASN A 16 11.66 0.83 -3.49
C ASN A 16 12.50 2.06 -3.16
N PHE A 17 12.07 3.26 -3.61
CA PHE A 17 12.76 4.49 -3.24
C PHE A 17 12.67 4.80 -1.76
N ARG A 18 11.55 4.52 -1.09
CA ARG A 18 11.44 4.65 0.37
C ARG A 18 12.42 3.76 1.13
N LYS A 19 12.73 2.56 0.62
CA LYS A 19 13.76 1.68 1.21
C LYS A 19 15.17 2.26 1.04
N GLN A 20 15.45 2.91 -0.08
CA GLN A 20 16.77 3.45 -0.39
C GLN A 20 17.01 4.85 0.20
N PHE A 21 15.97 5.68 0.25
CA PHE A 21 15.99 7.09 0.66
C PHE A 21 14.84 7.39 1.63
N PRO A 22 14.84 6.82 2.85
CA PRO A 22 13.70 6.87 3.76
C PRO A 22 13.27 8.29 4.15
N GLY A 23 14.21 9.22 4.32
CA GLY A 23 13.92 10.61 4.69
C GLY A 23 13.30 11.46 3.57
N GLU A 24 13.46 11.07 2.30
CA GLU A 24 12.93 11.82 1.15
C GLU A 24 11.57 11.28 0.69
N TYR A 25 11.29 10.00 0.92
CA TYR A 25 10.11 9.30 0.40
C TYR A 25 9.09 8.92 1.48
N GLU A 26 9.13 9.57 2.64
CA GLU A 26 8.14 9.36 3.71
C GLU A 26 6.73 9.88 3.33
N PHE A 27 6.64 10.78 2.34
CA PHE A 27 5.39 11.37 1.87
C PHE A 27 4.41 10.36 1.26
N PHE A 28 4.90 9.22 0.77
CA PHE A 28 4.06 8.19 0.16
C PHE A 28 3.65 7.15 1.20
N PRO A 29 2.34 6.83 1.34
CA PRO A 29 1.89 5.84 2.30
C PRO A 29 2.46 4.45 2.00
N ILE A 30 2.72 3.67 3.04
CA ILE A 30 3.13 2.26 2.89
C ILE A 30 2.06 1.54 2.07
N THR A 31 2.49 0.94 0.97
CA THR A 31 1.63 0.33 -0.04
C THR A 31 2.17 -1.07 -0.36
N TRP A 32 1.27 -2.03 -0.48
CA TRP A 32 1.59 -3.42 -0.83
C TRP A 32 0.92 -3.78 -2.15
N SER A 33 1.65 -4.43 -3.06
CA SER A 33 1.13 -4.97 -4.31
C SER A 33 0.80 -6.44 -4.13
N LEU A 34 -0.50 -6.75 -4.04
CA LEU A 34 -0.98 -8.12 -3.89
C LEU A 34 -1.00 -8.86 -5.24
N PRO A 35 -0.74 -10.18 -5.27
CA PRO A 35 -0.52 -11.06 -4.11
C PRO A 35 0.92 -11.08 -3.57
N ASN A 36 1.88 -10.47 -4.29
CA ASN A 36 3.31 -10.61 -4.00
C ASN A 36 3.70 -10.14 -2.59
N ASP A 37 3.14 -9.00 -2.15
CA ASP A 37 3.50 -8.38 -0.88
C ASP A 37 2.55 -8.79 0.28
N TYR A 38 1.78 -9.87 0.12
CA TYR A 38 0.77 -10.27 1.11
C TYR A 38 1.38 -10.64 2.47
N GLN A 39 2.54 -11.31 2.48
CA GLN A 39 3.22 -11.67 3.74
C GLN A 39 3.71 -10.43 4.51
N ASP A 40 4.21 -9.42 3.80
CA ASP A 40 4.62 -8.15 4.41
C ASP A 40 3.41 -7.39 4.99
N LEU A 41 2.26 -7.46 4.31
CA LEU A 41 1.01 -6.89 4.80
C LEU A 41 0.54 -7.57 6.10
N LEU A 42 0.60 -8.90 6.16
CA LEU A 42 0.28 -9.67 7.37
C LEU A 42 1.20 -9.29 8.54
N ALA A 43 2.51 -9.29 8.30
CA ALA A 43 3.50 -8.89 9.30
C ALA A 43 3.25 -7.47 9.83
N TYR A 44 2.93 -6.52 8.94
CA TYR A 44 2.59 -5.14 9.32
C TYR A 44 1.31 -5.05 10.17
N HIS A 45 0.34 -5.91 9.89
CA HIS A 45 -0.91 -5.98 10.63
C HIS A 45 -0.76 -6.60 12.02
N ASP A 46 0.11 -7.59 12.15
CA ASP A 46 0.40 -8.26 13.42
C ASP A 46 1.20 -7.35 14.37
N CYS A 47 2.04 -6.47 13.82
CA CYS A 47 2.76 -5.44 14.59
C CYS A 47 1.90 -4.25 15.03
N ARG A 48 0.57 -4.29 14.86
CA ARG A 48 -0.31 -3.17 15.25
C ARG A 48 -0.22 -2.89 16.75
N GLN A 49 -0.24 -1.60 17.11
CA GLN A 49 -0.32 -1.20 18.52
C GLN A 49 -1.68 -1.57 19.09
N GLN A 50 -1.68 -2.25 20.24
CA GLN A 50 -2.92 -2.59 20.96
C GLN A 50 -3.74 -1.32 21.23
N GLY A 51 -5.05 -1.39 20.98
CA GLY A 51 -5.97 -0.27 21.18
C GLY A 51 -6.02 0.75 20.05
N LYS A 52 -5.19 0.65 18.99
CA LYS A 52 -5.29 1.53 17.81
C LYS A 52 -5.94 0.80 16.63
N ALA A 53 -6.95 1.44 16.05
CA ALA A 53 -7.59 0.94 14.84
C ALA A 53 -6.66 1.14 13.63
N GLN A 54 -6.32 0.04 12.96
CA GLN A 54 -5.58 0.05 11.70
C GLN A 54 -6.57 -0.14 10.56
N THR A 55 -6.69 0.85 9.67
CA THR A 55 -7.62 0.81 8.54
C THR A 55 -6.83 0.88 7.25
N PHE A 56 -7.10 -0.05 6.34
CA PHE A 56 -6.49 -0.15 5.02
C PHE A 56 -7.46 0.34 3.95
N ILE A 57 -6.91 0.88 2.88
CA ILE A 57 -7.66 1.24 1.67
C ILE A 57 -7.19 0.36 0.53
N VAL A 58 -8.08 -0.49 0.02
CA VAL A 58 -7.79 -1.36 -1.11
C VAL A 58 -8.19 -0.65 -2.39
N LYS A 59 -7.35 -0.73 -3.41
CA LYS A 59 -7.55 -0.05 -4.70
C LYS A 59 -7.22 -0.99 -5.85
N PRO A 60 -8.03 -1.04 -6.91
CA PRO A 60 -7.69 -1.80 -8.11
C PRO A 60 -6.53 -1.14 -8.89
N GLU A 61 -5.76 -1.98 -9.57
CA GLU A 61 -4.56 -1.60 -10.32
C GLU A 61 -4.85 -0.48 -11.36
N ALA A 62 -5.81 -0.74 -12.23
CA ALA A 62 -6.22 0.12 -13.33
C ALA A 62 -7.73 0.41 -13.24
N SER A 63 -8.07 1.54 -12.63
CA SER A 63 -9.42 2.09 -12.60
C SER A 63 -9.36 3.55 -12.12
N CYS A 64 -10.44 4.30 -12.31
CA CYS A 64 -10.59 5.70 -11.93
C CYS A 64 -11.93 5.95 -11.22
N GLN A 65 -12.11 7.17 -10.72
CA GLN A 65 -13.36 7.64 -10.09
C GLN A 65 -13.79 6.82 -8.87
N GLY A 66 -12.81 6.25 -8.13
CA GLY A 66 -13.09 5.49 -6.90
C GLY A 66 -13.72 4.11 -7.11
N ARG A 67 -13.97 3.67 -8.35
CA ARG A 67 -14.56 2.35 -8.60
C ARG A 67 -13.67 1.23 -8.08
N GLY A 68 -14.26 0.34 -7.28
CA GLY A 68 -13.57 -0.80 -6.67
C GLY A 68 -12.69 -0.45 -5.47
N ILE A 69 -12.68 0.81 -5.01
CA ILE A 69 -12.00 1.19 -3.77
C ILE A 69 -12.88 0.82 -2.58
N TYR A 70 -12.30 0.20 -1.57
CA TYR A 70 -12.98 -0.07 -0.29
C TYR A 70 -12.02 0.07 0.88
N LEU A 71 -12.59 0.27 2.07
CA LEU A 71 -11.86 0.27 3.32
C LEU A 71 -12.03 -1.07 4.03
N THR A 72 -10.97 -1.59 4.62
CA THR A 72 -11.02 -2.79 5.46
C THR A 72 -10.15 -2.62 6.69
N ARG A 73 -10.52 -3.31 7.78
CA ARG A 73 -9.68 -3.50 8.97
C ARG A 73 -9.23 -4.96 9.12
N ASN A 74 -9.79 -5.84 8.30
CA ASN A 74 -9.52 -7.27 8.31
C ASN A 74 -8.67 -7.61 7.07
N ILE A 75 -7.63 -8.41 7.27
CA ILE A 75 -6.73 -8.90 6.22
C ILE A 75 -6.96 -10.40 5.94
N GLU A 76 -7.89 -11.00 6.69
CA GLU A 76 -8.45 -12.34 6.44
C GLU A 76 -9.22 -12.39 5.11
#